data_AF-A0A6I2FFP0-F1
#
_entry.id   AF-A0A6I2FFP0-F1
#
_cell.length_a   1.000
_cell.length_b   1.000
_cell.length_c   1.000
_cell.angle_alpha   90.00
_cell.angle_beta   90.00
_cell.angle_gamma   90.00
#
_symmetry.space_group_name_H-M   'P 1'
#
loop_
_entity.id
_entity.type
_entity.pdbx_description
1 polymer ?
#
loop_
_entity_poly.entity_id
_entity_poly.type
_entity_poly.pdbx_seq_one_letter_code
_entity_poly.pdbx_strand_id
1 'polypeptide(L)'
;MTGEIKVSGARIDQLVGEMVRIHGEMGQALDELKASLDLLSSRWNGEAQRAYALAQEEWNRSMQELHDELDRARRNTQASNEVFANTARATKRLWSE
;
A
#
# COMPACT_ATOMS: atom_id res chain seq x y z
N MET A 1 8.10 11.43 26.42
CA MET A 1 7.54 10.11 26.02
C MET A 1 6.14 10.17 25.39
N THR A 2 5.07 10.63 26.05
CA THR A 2 3.70 10.56 25.45
C THR A 2 3.52 11.36 24.15
N GLY A 3 4.28 12.47 24.01
CA GLY A 3 4.30 13.27 22.78
C GLY A 3 5.03 12.61 21.61
N GLU A 4 6.21 12.02 21.85
CA GLU A 4 6.97 11.28 20.82
C GLU A 4 6.18 10.11 20.25
N ILE A 5 5.49 9.36 21.09
CA ILE A 5 4.68 8.20 20.65
C ILE A 5 3.54 8.64 19.73
N LYS A 6 2.85 9.76 20.05
CA LYS A 6 1.81 10.34 19.18
C LYS A 6 2.34 10.82 17.83
N VAL A 7 3.51 11.46 17.84
CA VAL A 7 4.17 11.96 16.62
C VAL A 7 4.58 10.80 15.71
N SER A 8 5.06 9.70 16.29
CA SER A 8 5.41 8.49 15.54
C SER A 8 4.18 7.86 14.87
N GLY A 9 3.05 7.76 15.57
CA GLY A 9 1.80 7.22 15.01
C GLY A 9 1.29 8.02 13.81
N ALA A 10 1.25 9.35 13.93
CA ALA A 10 0.81 10.24 12.84
C ALA A 10 1.70 10.16 11.59
N ARG A 11 3.02 9.97 11.78
CA ARG A 11 3.97 9.84 10.68
C ARG A 11 3.82 8.52 9.92
N ILE A 12 3.51 7.43 10.63
CA ILE A 12 3.25 6.14 9.98
C ILE A 12 1.93 6.18 9.21
N ASP A 13 0.89 6.80 9.77
CA ASP A 13 -0.39 6.98 9.06
C ASP A 13 -0.20 7.79 7.76
N GLN A 14 0.63 8.84 7.78
CA GLN A 14 0.98 9.61 6.58
C GLN A 14 1.71 8.73 5.55
N LEU A 15 2.72 7.96 5.97
CA LEU A 15 3.48 7.09 5.07
C LEU A 15 2.57 6.05 4.40
N VAL A 16 1.67 5.44 5.17
CA VAL A 16 0.68 4.49 4.64
C VAL A 16 -0.23 5.17 3.62
N GLY A 17 -0.70 6.39 3.89
CA GLY A 17 -1.51 7.17 2.95
C GLY A 17 -0.78 7.47 1.64
N GLU A 18 0.49 7.87 1.72
CA GLU A 18 1.34 8.08 0.54
C GLU A 18 1.56 6.80 -0.26
N MET A 19 1.79 5.68 0.40
CA MET A 19 1.97 4.38 -0.26
C MET A 19 0.70 3.91 -0.98
N VAL A 20 -0.48 4.07 -0.37
CA VAL A 20 -1.77 3.75 -1.02
C VAL A 20 -1.98 4.63 -2.26
N ARG A 21 -1.65 5.91 -2.19
CA ARG A 21 -1.73 6.82 -3.34
C ARG A 21 -0.80 6.37 -4.48
N ILE A 22 0.48 6.12 -4.17
CA ILE A 22 1.47 5.67 -5.15
C ILE A 22 1.05 4.34 -5.78
N HIS A 23 0.50 3.42 -5.00
CA HIS A 23 -0.05 2.16 -5.51
C HIS A 23 -1.22 2.39 -6.49
N GLY A 24 -2.14 3.32 -6.19
CA GLY A 24 -3.19 3.70 -7.12
C GLY A 24 -2.66 4.29 -8.44
N GLU A 25 -1.65 5.16 -8.34
CA GLU A 25 -0.96 5.75 -9.51
C GLU A 25 -0.27 4.69 -10.38
N MET A 26 0.38 3.70 -9.75
CA MET A 26 0.99 2.56 -10.45
C MET A 26 -0.07 1.71 -11.17
N GLY A 27 -1.23 1.48 -10.55
CA GLY A 27 -2.33 0.74 -11.17
C GLY A 27 -2.86 1.44 -12.42
N GLN A 28 -3.09 2.75 -12.32
CA GLN A 28 -3.52 3.56 -13.47
C GLN A 28 -2.51 3.53 -14.62
N ALA A 29 -1.22 3.68 -14.32
CA ALA A 29 -0.17 3.63 -15.35
C ALA A 29 -0.11 2.27 -16.06
N LEU A 30 -0.34 1.17 -15.33
CA LEU A 30 -0.40 -0.18 -15.91
C LEU A 30 -1.65 -0.37 -16.79
N ASP A 31 -2.80 0.16 -16.37
CA ASP A 31 -4.04 0.14 -17.16
C ASP A 31 -3.90 0.94 -18.47
N GLU A 32 -3.26 2.12 -18.40
CA GLU A 32 -2.95 2.93 -19.58
C GLU A 32 -1.98 2.23 -20.53
N LEU A 33 -0.94 1.61 -19.98
CA LEU A 33 0.00 0.79 -20.74
C LEU A 33 -0.72 -0.38 -21.41
N LYS A 34 -1.58 -1.08 -20.68
CA LYS A 34 -2.41 -2.17 -21.22
C LYS A 34 -3.28 -1.69 -22.38
N ALA A 35 -4.02 -0.60 -22.22
CA ALA A 35 -4.88 -0.07 -23.28
C ALA A 35 -4.07 0.28 -24.54
N SER A 36 -2.88 0.87 -24.36
CA SER A 36 -1.97 1.19 -25.46
C SER A 36 -1.45 -0.06 -26.16
N LEU A 37 -1.07 -1.09 -25.40
CA LEU A 37 -0.55 -2.34 -25.94
C LEU A 37 -1.63 -3.19 -26.60
N ASP A 38 -2.85 -3.24 -26.07
CA ASP A 38 -3.99 -3.95 -26.66
C ASP A 38 -4.27 -3.41 -28.08
N LEU A 39 -4.15 -2.09 -28.30
CA LEU A 39 -4.30 -1.47 -29.62
C LEU A 39 -3.21 -1.94 -30.62
N LEU A 40 -1.97 -2.06 -30.13
CA LEU A 40 -0.80 -2.47 -30.92
C LEU A 40 -0.71 -3.99 -31.13
N SER A 41 -1.34 -4.78 -30.24
CA SER A 41 -1.29 -6.24 -30.19
C SER A 41 -1.82 -6.92 -31.46
N SER A 42 -2.69 -6.24 -32.21
CA SER A 42 -3.24 -6.71 -33.49
C SER A 42 -2.17 -6.97 -34.56
N ARG A 43 -0.97 -6.40 -34.41
CA ARG A 43 0.16 -6.56 -35.32
C ARG A 43 1.26 -7.47 -34.78
N TRP A 44 1.11 -7.97 -33.57
CA TRP A 44 2.13 -8.78 -32.92
C TRP A 44 2.04 -10.23 -33.38
N ASN A 45 3.21 -10.85 -33.55
CA ASN A 45 3.29 -12.29 -33.76
C ASN A 45 2.95 -13.04 -32.46
N GLY A 46 2.63 -14.33 -32.56
CA GLY A 46 2.14 -15.12 -31.42
C GLY A 46 3.13 -15.23 -30.25
N GLU A 47 4.43 -15.03 -30.48
CA GLU A 47 5.42 -15.01 -29.40
C GLU A 47 5.39 -13.70 -28.59
N ALA A 48 5.27 -12.56 -29.27
CA ALA A 48 5.08 -11.28 -28.60
C ALA A 48 3.77 -11.21 -27.81
N GLN A 49 2.69 -11.81 -28.31
CA GLN A 49 1.42 -11.93 -27.57
C GLN A 49 1.58 -12.76 -26.29
N ARG A 50 2.33 -13.87 -26.34
CA ARG A 50 2.60 -14.70 -25.14
C ARG A 50 3.48 -13.98 -24.13
N ALA A 51 4.56 -13.33 -24.59
CA ALA A 51 5.45 -12.56 -23.72
C ALA A 51 4.70 -11.42 -23.01
N TYR A 52 3.78 -10.77 -23.72
CA TYR A 52 2.90 -9.76 -23.15
C TYR A 52 1.95 -10.33 -22.11
N ALA A 53 1.25 -11.42 -22.40
CA ALA A 53 0.35 -12.05 -21.45
C ALA A 53 1.07 -12.43 -20.15
N LEU A 54 2.29 -12.96 -20.25
CA LEU A 54 3.15 -13.26 -19.09
C LEU A 54 3.52 -11.99 -18.31
N ALA A 55 3.95 -10.94 -19.00
CA ALA A 55 4.29 -9.67 -18.34
C ALA A 55 3.07 -9.03 -17.65
N GLN A 56 1.89 -9.16 -18.26
CA GLN A 56 0.64 -8.67 -17.72
C GLN A 56 0.24 -9.43 -16.44
N GLU A 57 0.36 -10.75 -16.47
CA GLU A 57 0.07 -11.59 -15.30
C GLU A 57 1.06 -11.30 -14.16
N GLU A 58 2.34 -11.11 -14.49
CA GLU A 58 3.39 -10.79 -13.53
C GLU A 58 3.13 -9.46 -12.83
N TRP A 59 2.90 -8.37 -13.57
CA TRP A 59 2.69 -7.07 -12.94
C TRP A 59 1.40 -7.07 -12.11
N ASN A 60 0.37 -7.81 -12.52
CA ASN A 60 -0.90 -7.86 -11.79
C ASN A 60 -0.70 -8.53 -10.45
N ARG A 61 0.06 -9.63 -10.44
CA ARG A 61 0.47 -10.33 -9.22
C ARG A 61 1.29 -9.41 -8.32
N SER A 62 2.34 -8.77 -8.83
CA SER A 62 3.20 -7.89 -8.03
C SER A 62 2.42 -6.72 -7.43
N MET A 63 1.44 -6.17 -8.16
CA MET A 63 0.56 -5.12 -7.65
C MET A 63 -0.34 -5.64 -6.52
N GLN A 64 -0.93 -6.82 -6.67
CA GLN A 64 -1.74 -7.44 -5.63
C GLN A 64 -0.92 -7.70 -4.36
N GLU A 65 0.29 -8.26 -4.49
CA GLU A 65 1.20 -8.50 -3.37
C GLU A 65 1.59 -7.21 -2.65
N LEU A 66 1.89 -6.14 -3.39
CA LEU A 66 2.16 -4.83 -2.82
C LEU A 66 0.95 -4.29 -2.06
N HIS A 67 -0.25 -4.41 -2.64
CA HIS A 67 -1.49 -4.00 -1.98
C HIS A 67 -1.68 -4.70 -0.63
N ASP A 68 -1.52 -6.01 -0.62
CA ASP A 68 -1.72 -6.84 0.57
C ASP A 68 -0.72 -6.49 1.69
N GLU A 69 0.55 -6.25 1.34
CA GLU A 69 1.57 -5.85 2.32
C GLU A 69 1.35 -4.44 2.85
N LEU A 70 0.89 -3.50 2.01
CA LEU A 70 0.50 -2.15 2.46
C LEU A 70 -0.70 -2.20 3.42
N ASP A 71 -1.70 -3.03 3.11
CA ASP A 71 -2.85 -3.23 3.98
C ASP A 71 -2.46 -3.89 5.31
N ARG A 72 -1.49 -4.81 5.27
CA ARG A 72 -0.90 -5.41 6.47
C ARG A 72 -0.15 -4.37 7.31
N ALA A 73 0.68 -3.52 6.69
CA ALA A 73 1.38 -2.43 7.36
C ALA A 73 0.40 -1.44 8.00
N ARG A 74 -0.69 -1.09 7.30
CA ARG A 74 -1.78 -0.26 7.85
C ARG A 74 -2.37 -0.87 9.11
N ARG A 75 -2.78 -2.15 9.05
CA ARG A 75 -3.38 -2.86 10.20
C ARG A 75 -2.44 -2.91 11.41
N ASN A 76 -1.16 -3.23 11.20
CA ASN A 76 -0.17 -3.23 12.27
C ASN A 76 0.03 -1.85 12.91
N THR A 77 0.01 -0.79 12.08
CA THR A 77 0.12 0.59 12.56
C THR A 77 -1.07 0.97 13.43
N GLN A 78 -2.29 0.66 12.96
CA GLN A 78 -3.52 0.94 13.70
C GLN A 78 -3.54 0.21 15.04
N ALA A 79 -3.21 -1.08 15.06
CA ALA A 79 -3.12 -1.86 16.29
C ALA A 79 -2.08 -1.28 17.26
N SER A 80 -0.92 -0.85 16.76
CA SER A 80 0.11 -0.20 17.58
C SER A 80 -0.39 1.11 18.17
N ASN A 81 -1.05 1.95 17.37
CA ASN A 81 -1.65 3.22 17.80
C ASN A 81 -2.72 3.01 18.90
N GLU A 82 -3.55 1.98 18.79
CA GLU A 82 -4.54 1.63 19.81
C GLU A 82 -3.88 1.21 21.14
N VAL A 83 -2.87 0.34 21.08
CA VAL A 83 -2.08 -0.08 22.24
C VAL A 83 -1.44 1.14 22.90
N PHE A 84 -0.84 2.04 22.12
CA PHE A 84 -0.24 3.27 22.64
C PHE A 84 -1.27 4.19 23.30
N ALA A 85 -2.43 4.39 22.67
CA ALA A 85 -3.49 5.23 23.24
C ALA A 85 -4.04 4.65 24.55
N ASN A 86 -4.18 3.33 24.64
CA ASN A 86 -4.58 2.63 25.85
C ASN A 86 -3.55 2.82 26.98
N THR A 87 -2.27 2.60 26.69
CA THR A 87 -1.19 2.79 27.67
C THR A 87 -1.12 4.24 28.14
N ALA A 88 -1.20 5.22 27.23
CA ALA A 88 -1.20 6.63 27.60
C ALA A 88 -2.38 7.01 28.51
N ARG A 89 -3.58 6.46 28.26
CA ARG A 89 -4.77 6.65 29.12
C ARG A 89 -4.58 6.01 30.50
N ALA A 90 -4.05 4.79 30.55
CA ALA A 90 -3.79 4.07 31.80
C ALA A 90 -2.77 4.81 32.66
N THR A 91 -1.64 5.21 32.08
CA THR A 91 -0.62 6.02 32.75
C THR A 91 -1.23 7.31 33.27
N LYS A 92 -1.98 8.06 32.43
CA LYS A 92 -2.60 9.31 32.88
C LYS A 92 -3.52 9.13 34.09
N ARG A 93 -4.31 8.04 34.13
CA ARG A 93 -5.15 7.69 35.29
C ARG A 93 -4.32 7.44 36.55
N LEU A 94 -3.22 6.69 36.40
CA LEU A 94 -2.34 6.30 37.51
C LEU A 94 -1.63 7.49 38.17
N TRP A 95 -1.37 8.57 37.41
CA TRP A 95 -0.73 9.80 37.91
C TRP A 95 -1.73 10.91 38.24
N SER A 96 -3.04 10.66 38.10
CA SER A 96 -4.10 11.61 38.47
C SER A 96 -4.82 11.25 39.77
N GLU A 97 -4.39 10.17 40.44
CA GLU A 97 -4.67 9.84 41.84
C GLU A 97 -3.48 10.27 42.70
#